data_AF-A0A9P6QCQ5-F1
#
_entry.id   AF-A0A9P6QCQ5-F1
#
_cell.length_a   1.000
_cell.length_b   1.000
_cell.length_c   1.000
_cell.angle_alpha   90.00
_cell.angle_beta   90.00
_cell.angle_gamma   90.00
#
_symmetry.space_group_name_H-M   'P 1'
#
loop_
_entity.id
_entity.type
_entity.pdbx_description
1 polymer ?
#
loop_
_entity_poly.entity_id
_entity_poly.type
_entity_poly.pdbx_seq_one_letter_code
_entity_poly.pdbx_strand_id
1 'polypeptide(L)'
;MSHSSGDLPRIDIIFVVRFDTKRGNVLEWASDNDEDLNGIEFSAMPSGLHNVSSDTIYFRHREYVGVAAYVSVAIDSVVDRGALMAAVGVLVKPCADSGRCGQVWRHVDFLKSQAK
;
A
#
# COMPACT_ATOMS: atom_id res chain seq x y z
N MET A 1 -25.03 -15.92 -7.70
CA MET A 1 -23.80 -16.65 -8.01
C MET A 1 -23.03 -16.80 -6.72
N SER A 2 -22.82 -18.02 -6.24
CA SER A 2 -22.21 -18.30 -4.93
C SER A 2 -20.69 -18.22 -5.04
N HIS A 3 -20.06 -17.22 -4.43
CA HIS A 3 -18.59 -17.20 -4.31
C HIS A 3 -18.14 -18.16 -3.20
N SER A 4 -17.16 -18.99 -3.54
CA SER A 4 -16.53 -19.92 -2.62
C SER A 4 -15.79 -19.15 -1.52
N SER A 5 -15.80 -19.66 -0.29
CA SER A 5 -15.11 -19.06 0.85
C SER A 5 -13.57 -19.08 0.74
N GLY A 6 -13.02 -19.51 -0.40
CA GLY A 6 -11.59 -19.70 -0.64
C GLY A 6 -10.92 -18.62 -1.51
N ASP A 7 -11.66 -17.93 -2.39
CA ASP A 7 -11.04 -16.98 -3.33
C ASP A 7 -10.58 -15.70 -2.63
N LEU A 8 -9.38 -15.23 -2.95
CA LEU A 8 -8.88 -13.94 -2.46
C LEU A 8 -9.74 -12.79 -2.99
N PRO A 9 -9.88 -11.68 -2.25
CA PRO A 9 -10.59 -10.52 -2.75
C PRO A 9 -9.99 -10.02 -4.06
N ARG A 10 -10.83 -9.53 -4.96
CA ARG A 10 -10.36 -8.93 -6.21
C ARG A 10 -9.57 -7.67 -5.88
N ILE A 11 -8.34 -7.61 -6.38
CA ILE A 11 -7.52 -6.39 -6.35
C ILE A 11 -7.96 -5.51 -7.51
N ASP A 12 -8.29 -4.25 -7.20
CA ASP A 12 -8.60 -3.24 -8.21
C ASP A 12 -7.34 -2.51 -8.67
N ILE A 13 -6.47 -2.15 -7.72
CA ILE A 13 -5.26 -1.35 -7.98
C ILE A 13 -4.11 -1.88 -7.14
N ILE A 14 -2.91 -1.94 -7.72
CA ILE A 14 -1.64 -2.16 -7.04
C ILE A 14 -0.82 -0.88 -7.16
N PHE A 15 -0.12 -0.49 -6.09
CA PHE A 15 0.70 0.70 -6.11
C PHE A 15 1.97 0.55 -5.26
N VAL A 16 2.96 1.38 -5.56
CA VAL A 16 4.21 1.53 -4.83
C VAL A 16 4.41 3.00 -4.48
N VAL A 17 4.60 3.28 -3.20
CA VAL A 17 4.95 4.60 -2.68
C VAL A 17 6.38 4.53 -2.17
N ARG A 18 7.17 5.56 -2.41
CA ARG A 18 8.54 5.68 -1.92
C ARG A 18 8.74 7.03 -1.24
N PHE A 19 9.66 7.09 -0.28
CA PHE A 19 10.16 8.36 0.21
C PHE A 19 11.24 8.92 -0.70
N ASP A 20 11.03 10.14 -1.19
CA ASP A 20 12.03 10.94 -1.90
C ASP A 20 12.55 12.05 -0.99
N THR A 21 13.86 12.21 -0.90
CA THR A 21 14.50 13.15 0.04
C THR A 21 14.24 14.63 -0.28
N LYS A 22 13.76 14.96 -1.49
CA LYS A 22 13.42 16.32 -1.91
C LYS A 22 11.92 16.56 -1.93
N ARG A 23 11.13 15.55 -2.31
CA ARG A 23 9.69 15.67 -2.56
C ARG A 23 8.83 15.12 -1.41
N GLY A 24 9.43 14.39 -0.46
CA GLY A 24 8.69 13.64 0.56
C GLY A 24 8.14 12.34 -0.03
N ASN A 25 6.98 11.90 0.45
CA ASN A 25 6.34 10.69 -0.09
C ASN A 25 5.91 10.94 -1.53
N VAL A 26 6.16 9.97 -2.41
CA VAL A 26 5.76 10.01 -3.81
C VAL A 26 5.14 8.68 -4.20
N LEU A 27 4.07 8.74 -4.99
CA LEU A 27 3.59 7.58 -5.74
C LEU A 27 4.61 7.28 -6.86
N GLU A 28 5.37 6.21 -6.69
CA GLU A 28 6.44 5.81 -7.62
C GLU A 28 5.86 5.05 -8.82
N TRP A 29 4.88 4.19 -8.57
CA TRP A 29 4.23 3.38 -9.61
C TRP A 29 2.82 2.96 -9.16
N ALA A 30 1.92 2.78 -10.13
CA ALA A 30 0.65 2.10 -9.93
C ALA A 30 0.28 1.29 -11.17
N SER A 31 -0.50 0.23 -10.99
CA SER A 31 -1.09 -0.52 -12.11
C SER A 31 -2.07 0.38 -12.88
N ASP A 32 -2.03 0.34 -14.21
CA ASP A 32 -2.89 1.16 -15.07
C ASP A 32 -4.37 1.06 -14.70
N ASN A 33 -4.98 2.22 -14.44
CA ASN A 33 -6.41 2.40 -14.22
C ASN A 33 -6.79 3.86 -14.51
N ASP A 34 -8.08 4.12 -14.76
CA ASP A 34 -8.62 5.48 -14.94
C ASP A 34 -8.95 6.17 -13.60
N GLU A 35 -8.43 5.67 -12.48
CA GLU A 35 -8.74 6.19 -11.15
C GLU A 35 -7.74 7.26 -10.73
N ASP A 36 -8.25 8.32 -10.12
CA ASP A 36 -7.40 9.32 -9.51
C ASP A 36 -6.72 8.70 -8.27
N LEU A 37 -5.40 8.76 -8.18
CA LEU A 37 -4.63 8.25 -7.03
C LEU A 37 -4.00 9.36 -6.18
N ASN A 38 -4.29 10.63 -6.48
CA ASN A 38 -3.69 11.77 -5.80
C ASN A 38 -3.88 11.69 -4.27
N GLY A 39 -2.77 11.81 -3.53
CA GLY A 39 -2.74 11.80 -2.08
C GLY A 39 -2.67 10.40 -1.44
N ILE A 40 -2.66 9.33 -2.23
CA ILE A 40 -2.52 7.96 -1.72
C ILE A 40 -1.18 7.77 -0.98
N GLU A 41 -0.13 8.46 -1.39
CA GLU A 41 1.21 8.43 -0.81
C GLU A 41 1.24 8.91 0.66
N PHE A 42 0.33 9.80 1.05
CA PHE A 42 0.21 10.24 2.44
C PHE A 42 -0.58 9.26 3.30
N SER A 43 -1.48 8.49 2.67
CA SER A 43 -2.23 7.43 3.35
C SER A 43 -1.43 6.15 3.52
N ALA A 44 -0.65 5.78 2.51
CA ALA A 44 0.19 4.58 2.54
C ALA A 44 1.47 4.76 3.37
N MET A 45 1.98 5.99 3.47
CA MET A 45 3.14 6.33 4.28
C MET A 45 2.85 7.50 5.25
N PRO A 46 2.02 7.32 6.28
CA PRO A 46 1.76 8.35 7.29
C PRO A 46 3.03 8.81 8.01
N SER A 47 2.96 10.01 8.60
CA SER A 47 4.06 10.55 9.40
C SER A 47 4.41 9.63 10.57
N GLY A 48 5.71 9.55 10.89
CA GLY A 48 6.22 8.73 11.99
C GLY A 48 6.67 7.32 11.61
N LEU A 49 6.36 6.83 10.41
CA LEU A 49 6.82 5.50 9.94
C LEU A 49 8.34 5.36 9.86
N HIS A 50 9.08 6.46 9.74
CA HIS A 50 10.55 6.44 9.78
C HIS A 50 11.14 5.93 11.10
N ASN A 51 10.32 5.80 12.16
CA ASN A 51 10.75 5.27 13.46
C ASN A 51 10.66 3.74 13.56
N VAL A 52 10.12 3.07 12.53
CA VAL A 52 9.98 1.61 12.50
C VAL A 52 10.60 1.04 11.22
N SER A 53 11.07 -0.20 11.27
CA SER A 53 11.63 -0.88 10.11
C SER A 53 10.58 -1.44 9.16
N SER A 54 9.36 -1.69 9.66
CA SER A 54 8.24 -2.18 8.86
C SER A 54 6.91 -1.93 9.55
N ASP A 55 5.84 -1.75 8.79
CA ASP A 55 4.48 -1.65 9.33
C ASP A 55 3.42 -2.09 8.30
N THR A 56 2.17 -2.26 8.72
CA THR A 56 1.01 -2.49 7.85
C THR A 56 -0.04 -1.41 8.07
N ILE A 57 -0.31 -0.66 7.01
CA ILE A 57 -1.17 0.52 7.06
C ILE A 57 -2.49 0.19 6.39
N TYR A 58 -3.59 0.35 7.12
CA TYR A 58 -4.95 0.25 6.58
C TYR A 58 -5.54 1.64 6.43
N PHE A 59 -6.16 1.93 5.30
CA PHE A 59 -6.71 3.25 5.02
C PHE A 59 -7.92 3.16 4.08
N ARG A 60 -8.63 4.28 3.94
CA ARG A 60 -9.62 4.46 2.88
C ARG A 60 -9.09 5.49 1.90
N HIS A 61 -9.37 5.27 0.62
CA HIS A 61 -9.04 6.21 -0.44
C HIS A 61 -10.23 6.32 -1.39
N ARG A 62 -10.94 7.44 -1.32
CA ARG A 62 -12.25 7.61 -1.99
C ARG A 62 -13.20 6.44 -1.65
N GLU A 63 -13.67 5.71 -2.65
CA GLU A 63 -14.56 4.53 -2.52
C GLU A 63 -13.82 3.23 -2.22
N TYR A 64 -12.48 3.26 -2.23
CA TYR A 64 -11.64 2.08 -2.01
C TYR A 64 -11.25 1.92 -0.55
N VAL A 65 -10.98 0.67 -0.19
CA VAL A 65 -10.28 0.30 1.04
C VAL A 65 -8.89 -0.20 0.67
N GLY A 66 -7.88 0.35 1.33
CA GLY A 66 -6.49 0.10 1.02
C GLY A 66 -5.75 -0.59 2.16
N VAL A 67 -4.76 -1.38 1.78
CA VAL A 67 -3.72 -1.85 2.70
C VAL A 67 -2.36 -1.71 2.05
N ALA A 68 -1.37 -1.26 2.80
CA ALA A 68 0.01 -1.16 2.37
C ALA A 68 0.96 -1.82 3.38
N ALA A 69 1.97 -2.51 2.88
CA ALA A 69 3.09 -3.01 3.66
C ALA A 69 4.28 -2.06 3.47
N TYR A 70 4.73 -1.44 4.56
CA TYR A 70 5.85 -0.52 4.60
C TYR A 70 7.14 -1.23 5.01
N VAL A 71 8.26 -0.79 4.44
CA VAL A 71 9.62 -1.18 4.85
C VAL A 71 10.54 0.05 4.89
N SER A 72 11.47 0.03 5.84
CA SER A 72 12.59 0.94 5.97
C SER A 72 13.87 0.13 6.13
N VAL A 73 14.77 0.25 5.15
CA VAL A 73 16.04 -0.49 5.10
C VAL A 73 17.18 0.51 5.14
N ALA A 74 18.10 0.34 6.09
CA ALA A 74 19.33 1.12 6.11
C ALA A 74 20.20 0.71 4.89
N ILE A 75 20.60 1.69 4.08
CA ILE A 75 21.42 1.48 2.89
C ILE A 75 22.60 2.45 2.88
N ASP A 76 23.74 2.04 2.34
CA ASP A 76 24.90 2.93 2.19
C ASP A 76 24.74 3.80 0.93
N SER A 77 23.83 4.77 1.02
CA SER A 77 23.50 5.71 -0.06
C SER A 77 23.46 7.14 0.45
N VAL A 78 24.27 7.99 -0.19
CA VAL A 78 24.27 9.44 0.05
C VAL A 78 22.95 10.08 -0.44
N VAL A 79 22.37 9.53 -1.51
CA VAL A 79 21.13 10.05 -2.13
C VAL A 79 19.93 9.80 -1.22
N ASP A 80 19.88 8.62 -0.61
CA ASP A 80 18.77 8.17 0.25
C ASP A 80 19.03 8.48 1.74
N ARG A 81 20.07 9.26 2.05
CA ARG A 81 20.48 9.64 3.42
C ARG A 81 20.59 8.45 4.37
N GLY A 82 21.08 7.33 3.86
CA GLY A 82 21.29 6.14 4.68
C GLY A 82 20.08 5.20 4.80
N ALA A 83 18.92 5.49 4.21
CA ALA A 83 17.76 4.61 4.31
C ALA A 83 16.82 4.65 3.09
N LEU A 84 16.45 3.47 2.59
CA LEU A 84 15.40 3.28 1.60
C LEU A 84 14.08 3.05 2.33
N MET A 85 13.07 3.87 2.06
CA MET A 85 11.74 3.74 2.63
C MET A 85 10.70 3.60 1.52
N ALA A 86 9.90 2.54 1.57
CA ALA A 86 8.88 2.28 0.57
C ALA A 86 7.67 1.55 1.17
N ALA A 87 6.53 1.66 0.50
CA ALA A 87 5.34 0.90 0.79
C ALA A 87 4.74 0.31 -0.49
N VAL A 88 4.41 -0.98 -0.46
CA VAL A 88 3.66 -1.65 -1.53
C VAL A 88 2.25 -1.89 -1.03
N GLY A 89 1.25 -1.49 -1.80
CA GLY A 89 -0.14 -1.61 -1.38
C GLY A 89 -1.11 -1.97 -2.48
N VAL A 90 -2.31 -2.30 -2.04
CA VAL A 90 -3.45 -2.60 -2.92
C VAL A 90 -4.68 -1.83 -2.48
N LEU A 91 -5.55 -1.58 -3.43
CA LEU A 91 -6.91 -1.08 -3.21
C LEU A 91 -7.91 -2.14 -3.66
N VAL A 92 -9.00 -2.26 -2.91
CA VAL A 92 -10.17 -3.10 -3.23
C VAL A 92 -11.44 -2.28 -3.09
N LYS A 93 -12.43 -2.53 -3.96
CA LYS A 93 -13.79 -2.01 -3.78
C LYS A 93 -14.60 -2.92 -2.85
N PRO A 94 -15.10 -2.41 -1.71
CA PRO A 94 -16.09 -3.13 -0.92
C PRO A 94 -17.33 -3.44 -1.74
N CYS A 95 -17.86 -4.66 -1.63
CA CYS A 95 -19.12 -5.07 -2.24
C CYS A 95 -19.99 -5.85 -1.24
N ALA A 96 -21.22 -6.17 -1.63
CA ALA A 96 -22.13 -6.93 -0.78
C ALA A 96 -21.51 -8.26 -0.30
N ASP A 97 -20.73 -8.92 -1.16
CA ASP A 97 -20.12 -10.22 -0.89
C ASP A 97 -18.81 -10.12 -0.09
N SER A 98 -18.02 -9.08 -0.32
CA SER A 98 -16.73 -8.86 0.34
C SER A 98 -16.83 -8.07 1.65
N GLY A 99 -18.03 -7.57 1.99
CA GLY A 99 -18.30 -6.81 3.20
C GLY A 99 -17.70 -5.40 3.19
N ARG A 100 -17.83 -4.69 4.32
CA ARG A 100 -17.55 -3.24 4.44
C ARG A 100 -16.12 -2.81 4.08
N CYS A 101 -15.17 -3.74 4.15
CA CYS A 101 -13.74 -3.46 3.94
C CYS A 101 -13.12 -4.28 2.81
N GLY A 102 -13.94 -4.93 1.98
CA GLY A 102 -13.46 -5.71 0.84
C GLY A 102 -12.53 -6.88 1.20
N GLN A 103 -12.51 -7.31 2.47
CA GLN A 103 -11.56 -8.31 3.00
C GLN A 103 -10.07 -7.99 2.72
N VAL A 104 -9.71 -6.72 2.57
CA VAL A 104 -8.37 -6.29 2.12
C VAL A 104 -7.21 -6.88 2.94
N TRP A 105 -7.44 -7.18 4.23
CA TRP A 105 -6.45 -7.78 5.14
C TRP A 105 -5.92 -9.13 4.65
N ARG A 106 -6.66 -9.85 3.80
CA ARG A 106 -6.24 -11.14 3.23
C ARG A 106 -5.03 -11.01 2.28
N HIS A 107 -4.66 -9.80 1.87
CA HIS A 107 -3.49 -9.54 1.03
C HIS A 107 -2.22 -9.20 1.83
N VAL A 108 -2.31 -9.01 3.14
CA VAL A 108 -1.19 -8.48 3.95
C VAL A 108 0.05 -9.36 3.92
N ASP A 109 -0.12 -10.68 4.08
CA ASP A 109 1.02 -11.60 4.11
C ASP A 109 1.76 -11.62 2.77
N PHE A 110 1.01 -11.56 1.67
CA PHE A 110 1.58 -11.42 0.34
C PHE A 110 2.34 -10.08 0.21
N LEU A 111 1.74 -8.96 0.59
CA LEU A 111 2.40 -7.65 0.49
C LEU A 111 3.67 -7.56 1.32
N LYS A 112 3.66 -8.09 2.55
CA LYS A 112 4.87 -8.19 3.39
C LYS A 112 5.97 -9.03 2.75
N SER A 113 5.61 -10.00 1.90
CA SER A 113 6.61 -10.78 1.15
C SER A 113 7.22 -10.01 -0.02
N GLN A 114 6.47 -9.04 -0.59
CA GLN A 114 6.92 -8.22 -1.71
C GLN A 114 7.66 -6.96 -1.26
N ALA A 115 7.41 -6.48 -0.04
CA ALA A 115 8.10 -5.33 0.55
C ALA A 115 9.47 -5.68 1.18
N LYS A 116 10.10 -6.79 0.79
CA LYS A 116 11.40 -7.24 1.30
C LYS A 116 12.54 -6.93 0.35
#